data_AF-A0A239DP35-F1
#
_entry.id   AF-A0A239DP35-F1
#
_cell.length_a   1.000
_cell.length_b   1.000
_cell.length_c   1.000
_cell.angle_alpha   90.00
_cell.angle_beta   90.00
_cell.angle_gamma   90.00
#
_symmetry.space_group_name_H-M   'P 1'
#
loop_
_entity.id
_entity.type
_entity.pdbx_description
1 polymer ?
#
loop_
_entity_poly.entity_id
_entity_poly.type
_entity_poly.pdbx_seq_one_letter_code
_entity_poly.pdbx_strand_id
1 'polypeptide(L)'
;MVARVRPLRPRPRPRFVAVPSPSSPSSPSSRVASVSSWDVWPVGIEWDEFRSLHIARCQQCADSFASSSSTEADDWTDFHRCDPELVALLALVTSGRAA
;
A
#
# COMPACT_ATOMS: atom_id res chain seq x y z
N MET A 1 7.56 32.96 14.94
CA MET A 1 6.53 31.91 14.94
C MET A 1 7.04 30.77 15.80
N VAL A 2 6.27 30.32 16.80
CA VAL A 2 6.69 29.30 17.78
C VAL A 2 6.12 27.94 17.36
N ALA A 3 6.98 26.99 17.01
CA ALA A 3 6.60 25.63 16.64
C ALA A 3 6.33 24.80 17.92
N ARG A 4 5.08 24.33 18.07
CA ARG A 4 4.69 23.40 19.14
C ARG A 4 4.79 21.96 18.61
N VAL A 5 5.86 21.26 19.00
CA VAL A 5 6.01 19.82 18.74
C VAL A 5 5.16 19.06 19.75
N ARG A 6 4.19 18.27 19.27
CA ARG A 6 3.45 17.30 20.09
C ARG A 6 4.21 15.97 20.11
N PRO A 7 4.47 15.38 21.30
CA PRO A 7 5.10 14.06 21.36
C PRO A 7 4.08 12.97 20.97
N LEU A 8 4.38 12.22 19.92
CA LEU A 8 3.66 11.00 19.56
C LEU A 8 4.03 9.90 20.56
N ARG A 9 3.04 9.38 21.27
CA ARG A 9 3.18 8.25 22.21
C ARG A 9 3.73 7.00 21.48
N PRO A 10 4.65 6.22 22.08
CA PRO A 10 5.03 4.92 21.55
C PRO A 10 3.87 3.92 21.72
N ARG A 11 3.49 3.27 20.62
CA ARG A 11 2.51 2.18 20.59
C ARG A 11 3.15 0.88 21.16
N PRO A 12 2.42 0.01 21.87
CA PRO A 12 3.02 -1.17 22.53
C PRO A 12 3.51 -2.19 21.51
N ARG A 13 4.78 -2.60 21.65
CA ARG A 13 5.42 -3.68 20.90
C ARG A 13 5.04 -5.03 21.52
N PRO A 14 4.50 -6.01 20.78
CA PRO A 14 4.30 -7.34 21.33
C PRO A 14 5.66 -8.00 21.57
N ARG A 15 5.93 -8.37 22.82
CA ARG A 15 7.11 -9.16 23.19
C ARG A 15 6.85 -10.61 22.80
N PHE A 16 7.56 -11.10 21.77
CA PHE A 16 7.62 -12.54 21.49
C PHE A 16 8.44 -13.21 22.59
N VAL A 17 7.79 -14.09 23.35
CA VAL A 17 8.43 -15.01 24.30
C VAL A 17 9.05 -16.14 23.48
N ALA A 18 10.36 -16.34 23.58
CA ALA A 18 11.06 -17.47 22.99
C ALA A 18 10.77 -18.74 23.81
N VAL A 19 10.25 -19.78 23.15
CA VAL A 19 10.15 -21.15 23.67
C VAL A 19 10.92 -22.05 22.68
N PRO A 20 11.78 -22.99 23.13
CA PRO A 20 12.60 -23.78 22.22
C PRO A 20 11.82 -24.93 21.55
N SER A 21 12.27 -25.30 20.35
CA SER A 21 11.72 -26.25 19.37
C SER A 21 11.56 -27.70 19.86
N PRO A 22 10.88 -28.59 19.09
CA PRO A 22 11.59 -29.29 18.00
C PRO A 22 10.74 -29.64 16.75
N SER A 23 11.48 -29.92 15.67
CA SER A 23 11.12 -30.70 14.47
C SER A 23 10.93 -29.89 13.18
N SER A 24 11.98 -29.94 12.36
CA SER A 24 12.03 -29.50 10.97
C SER A 24 10.99 -30.21 10.10
N PRO A 25 10.38 -29.48 9.16
CA PRO A 25 10.33 -29.99 7.80
C PRO A 25 10.91 -28.97 6.80
N SER A 26 11.73 -29.52 5.91
CA SER A 26 12.20 -29.02 4.62
C SER A 26 11.71 -27.65 4.18
N SER A 27 12.61 -26.69 4.06
CA SER A 27 12.36 -25.37 3.47
C SER A 27 11.95 -25.51 2.00
N PRO A 28 10.70 -25.22 1.59
CA PRO A 28 10.51 -24.66 0.26
C PRO A 28 11.19 -23.29 0.28
N SER A 29 12.05 -23.06 -0.70
CA SER A 29 12.66 -21.76 -0.96
C SER A 29 11.53 -20.78 -1.30
N SER A 30 10.91 -20.20 -0.28
CA SER A 30 9.98 -19.10 -0.42
C SER A 30 10.81 -17.92 -0.88
N ARG A 31 10.82 -17.71 -2.21
CA ARG A 31 11.14 -16.42 -2.80
C ARG A 31 10.19 -15.43 -2.12
N VAL A 32 10.68 -14.76 -1.08
CA VAL A 32 10.02 -13.57 -0.57
C VAL A 32 10.15 -12.58 -1.71
N ALA A 33 9.11 -12.52 -2.56
CA ALA A 33 8.99 -11.43 -3.51
C ALA A 33 9.15 -10.17 -2.69
N SER A 34 10.07 -9.28 -3.08
CA SER A 34 10.16 -7.95 -2.49
C SER A 34 8.84 -7.26 -2.78
N VAL A 35 7.88 -7.41 -1.86
CA VAL A 35 6.61 -6.71 -1.86
C VAL A 35 7.01 -5.24 -1.71
N SER A 36 6.87 -4.46 -2.76
CA SER A 36 7.07 -3.02 -2.63
C SER A 36 6.08 -2.52 -1.59
N SER A 37 6.43 -1.51 -0.81
CA SER A 37 5.52 -0.96 0.23
C SER A 37 4.15 -0.53 -0.33
N TRP A 38 4.03 -0.41 -1.65
CA TRP A 38 2.84 -0.12 -2.46
C TRP A 38 1.94 -1.34 -2.71
N ASP A 39 2.46 -2.56 -2.68
CA ASP A 39 1.68 -3.78 -2.91
C ASP A 39 0.83 -4.17 -1.69
N VAL A 40 1.07 -3.53 -0.54
CA VAL A 40 0.35 -3.80 0.72
C VAL A 40 -0.95 -2.98 0.82
N TRP A 41 -1.03 -1.84 0.12
CA TRP A 41 -2.19 -0.94 0.18
C TRP A 41 -2.82 -0.78 -1.21
N PRO A 42 -4.12 -1.04 -1.36
CA PRO A 42 -4.79 -0.98 -2.66
C PRO A 42 -4.84 0.44 -3.24
N VAL A 43 -4.67 1.47 -2.42
CA VAL A 43 -4.64 2.88 -2.82
C VAL A 43 -3.42 3.55 -2.19
N GLY A 44 -2.67 4.33 -2.97
CA GLY A 44 -1.48 5.06 -2.51
C GLY A 44 -1.33 6.43 -3.16
N ILE A 45 -0.59 7.33 -2.52
CA ILE A 45 -0.31 8.69 -3.00
C ILE A 45 1.18 8.85 -3.24
N GLU A 46 1.53 9.32 -4.43
CA GLU A 46 2.88 9.63 -4.87
C GLU A 46 3.03 11.14 -5.09
N TRP A 47 4.21 11.70 -4.84
CA TRP A 47 4.53 13.05 -5.27
C TRP A 47 5.27 13.00 -6.61
N ASP A 48 4.69 13.62 -7.64
CA ASP A 48 5.33 13.80 -8.94
C ASP A 48 6.11 15.13 -8.93
N GLU A 49 7.43 15.04 -8.76
CA GLU A 49 8.32 16.20 -8.73
C GLU A 49 8.31 16.98 -10.05
N PHE A 50 8.19 16.31 -11.20
CA PHE A 50 8.25 16.95 -12.51
C PHE A 50 7.03 17.83 -12.76
N ARG A 51 5.86 17.36 -12.31
CA ARG A 51 4.59 18.09 -12.46
C ARG A 51 4.22 18.93 -11.23
N SER A 52 4.92 18.73 -10.11
CA SER A 52 4.59 19.30 -8.81
C SER A 52 3.14 18.99 -8.41
N LEU A 53 2.74 17.71 -8.53
CA LEU A 53 1.40 17.22 -8.20
C LEU A 53 1.45 16.01 -7.27
N HIS A 54 0.48 15.91 -6.37
CA HIS A 54 0.13 14.70 -5.66
C HIS A 54 -0.69 13.80 -6.58
N ILE A 55 -0.20 12.60 -6.84
CA ILE A 55 -0.86 11.59 -7.65
C ILE A 55 -1.36 10.48 -6.74
N ALA A 56 -2.67 10.38 -6.57
CA ALA A 56 -3.29 9.23 -5.93
C ALA A 56 -3.58 8.15 -6.99
N ARG A 57 -3.31 6.88 -6.66
CA ARG A 57 -3.52 5.72 -7.55
C ARG A 57 -4.17 4.58 -6.81
N CYS A 58 -5.13 3.94 -7.46
CA CYS A 58 -5.72 2.69 -7.02
C CYS A 58 -5.17 1.53 -7.84
N GLN A 59 -4.49 0.59 -7.18
CA GLN A 59 -3.88 -0.57 -7.82
C GLN A 59 -4.91 -1.63 -8.24
N GLN A 60 -6.14 -1.56 -7.70
CA GLN A 60 -7.20 -2.53 -8.02
C GLN A 60 -7.93 -2.21 -9.33
N CYS A 61 -8.26 -0.93 -9.55
CA CYS A 61 -8.99 -0.48 -10.74
C CYS A 61 -8.13 0.32 -11.72
N ALA A 62 -6.85 0.56 -11.39
CA ALA A 62 -5.93 1.41 -12.13
C ALA A 62 -6.40 2.87 -12.31
N ASP A 63 -7.35 3.33 -11.49
CA ASP A 63 -7.79 4.72 -11.48
C ASP A 63 -6.74 5.61 -10.81
N SER A 64 -6.64 6.85 -11.30
CA SER A 64 -5.66 7.82 -10.81
C SER A 64 -6.23 9.22 -10.75
N PHE A 65 -5.86 9.95 -9.70
CA PHE A 65 -6.22 11.34 -9.48
C PHE A 65 -4.95 12.17 -9.28
N ALA A 66 -4.91 13.37 -9.83
CA ALA A 66 -3.77 14.27 -9.69
C ALA A 66 -4.24 15.65 -9.24
N SER A 67 -3.65 16.16 -8.15
CA SER A 67 -3.91 17.51 -7.65
C SER A 67 -2.63 18.17 -7.15
N SER A 68 -2.59 19.51 -7.20
CA SER A 68 -1.55 20.28 -6.51
C SER A 68 -1.72 20.27 -4.99
N SER A 69 -2.92 19.97 -4.50
CA SER A 69 -3.27 19.87 -3.08
C SER A 69 -3.06 18.45 -2.55
N SER A 70 -2.32 18.31 -1.46
CA SER A 70 -2.19 17.03 -0.75
C SER A 70 -3.53 16.60 -0.16
N THR A 71 -4.31 17.54 0.36
CA THR A 71 -5.61 17.26 1.01
C THR A 71 -6.62 16.68 0.01
N GLU A 72 -6.67 17.20 -1.22
CA GLU A 72 -7.58 16.66 -2.23
C GLU A 72 -7.18 15.25 -2.68
N ALA A 73 -5.88 14.96 -2.74
CA ALA A 73 -5.39 13.61 -3.01
C ALA A 73 -5.74 12.64 -1.86
N ASP A 74 -5.57 13.07 -0.61
CA ASP A 74 -5.99 12.31 0.58
C ASP A 74 -7.49 12.05 0.58
N ASP A 75 -8.32 13.09 0.37
CA ASP A 75 -9.78 12.97 0.30
C ASP A 75 -10.19 11.99 -0.80
N TRP A 76 -9.54 12.04 -1.97
CA TRP A 76 -9.78 11.06 -3.02
C TRP A 76 -9.53 9.63 -2.52
N THR A 77 -8.48 9.37 -1.75
CA THR A 77 -8.23 8.01 -1.22
C THR A 77 -9.30 7.54 -0.25
N ASP A 78 -9.89 8.44 0.54
CA ASP A 78 -10.96 8.12 1.50
C ASP A 78 -12.31 7.84 0.81
N PHE A 79 -12.61 8.56 -0.26
CA PHE A 79 -13.88 8.45 -0.98
C PHE A 79 -13.83 7.51 -2.19
N HIS A 80 -12.65 7.15 -2.69
CA HIS A 80 -12.52 6.28 -3.85
C HIS A 80 -13.09 4.89 -3.55
N ARG A 81 -14.00 4.45 -4.42
CA ARG A 81 -14.58 3.11 -4.40
C ARG A 81 -14.45 2.51 -5.78
N CYS A 82 -13.84 1.34 -5.85
CA CYS A 82 -13.72 0.62 -7.10
C CYS A 82 -15.07 0.05 -7.53
N ASP A 83 -15.30 0.04 -8.83
CA ASP A 83 -16.34 -0.79 -9.43
C ASP A 83 -15.91 -2.27 -9.34
N PRO A 84 -16.70 -3.16 -8.71
CA PRO A 84 -16.33 -4.55 -8.52
C PRO A 84 -16.19 -5.32 -9.83
N GLU A 85 -16.98 -5.00 -10.86
CA GLU A 85 -16.93 -5.68 -12.17
C GLU A 85 -15.65 -5.28 -12.92
N LEU A 86 -15.28 -4.00 -12.88
CA LEU A 86 -14.04 -3.52 -13.48
C LEU A 86 -12.81 -4.17 -12.83
N VAL A 87 -12.79 -4.26 -11.50
CA VAL A 87 -11.71 -4.92 -10.76
C VAL A 87 -11.62 -6.40 -11.13
N ALA A 88 -12.75 -7.10 -11.23
CA ALA A 88 -12.77 -8.50 -11.63
C ALA A 88 -12.18 -8.71 -13.04
N LEU A 89 -12.53 -7.85 -13.99
CA LEU A 89 -12.00 -7.89 -15.35
C LEU A 89 -10.48 -7.62 -15.38
N LEU A 90 -10.01 -6.63 -14.62
CA LEU A 90 -8.58 -6.33 -14.52
C LEU A 90 -7.80 -7.47 -13.87
N ALA A 91 -8.34 -8.10 -12.83
CA ALA A 91 -7.75 -9.28 -12.18
C ALA A 91 -7.61 -10.46 -13.15
N LEU A 92 -8.61 -10.70 -14.00
CA LEU A 92 -8.54 -11.75 -15.03
C LEU A 92 -7.43 -11.47 -16.06
N VAL A 93 -7.31 -10.24 -16.53
CA VAL A 93 -6.29 -9.85 -17.53
C VAL A 93 -4.88 -9.91 -16.93
N THR A 94 -4.71 -9.50 -15.69
CA THR A 94 -3.39 -9.47 -15.02
C THR A 94 -2.92 -10.85 -14.59
N SER A 95 -3.83 -11.73 -14.13
CA SER A 95 -3.51 -13.13 -13.79
C SER A 95 -3.21 -13.99 -15.03
N GLY A 96 -3.87 -13.74 -16.17
CA GLY A 96 -3.63 -14.48 -17.42
C GLY A 96 -2.31 -14.18 -18.14
N ARG A 97 -1.56 -13.15 -17.71
CA ARG A 97 -0.27 -12.75 -18.32
C ARG A 97 0.96 -13.29 -17.58
N ALA A 98 0.79 -14.12 -16.56
CA ALA A 98 1.88 -14.84 -15.92
C ALA A 98 2.11 -16.19 -16.64
N ALA A 99 2.81 -16.18 -17.78
CA ALA A 99 3.28 -17.37 -18.48
C ALA A 99 4.68 -17.13 -19.07
#